data_AF-A0A967NA45-F1
#
_entry.id   AF-A0A967NA45-F1
#
_cell.length_a   1.000
_cell.length_b   1.000
_cell.length_c   1.000
_cell.angle_alpha   90.00
_cell.angle_beta   90.00
_cell.angle_gamma   90.00
#
_symmetry.space_group_name_H-M   'P 1'
#
loop_
_entity.id
_entity.type
_entity.pdbx_description
1 polymer ?
#
loop_
_entity_poly.entity_id
_entity_poly.type
_entity_poly.pdbx_seq_one_letter_code
_entity_poly.pdbx_strand_id
1 'polypeptide(L)' 'SRLQVGTVITDARLENVVAIGYNGNARGFPNRCDSDEAGSCGCIHSEQNALVKSPGHLRDKVAFVTASPCVMCAKLM' A
#
# COMPACT_ATOMS: atom_id res chain seq x y z
N SER A 1 -1.78 11.59 -15.49
CA SER A 1 -1.51 12.01 -14.11
C SER A 1 -1.08 10.79 -13.30
N ARG A 2 -0.26 10.98 -12.26
CA ARG A 2 0.07 9.88 -11.34
C ARG A 2 -1.16 9.57 -10.47
N LEU A 3 -1.42 8.28 -10.22
CA LEU A 3 -2.54 7.87 -9.37
C LEU A 3 -2.22 8.14 -7.90
N GLN A 4 -3.24 8.57 -7.15
CA GLN A 4 -3.24 8.56 -5.69
C GLN A 4 -3.94 7.27 -5.25
N VAL A 5 -3.17 6.33 -4.73
CA VAL A 5 -3.64 4.98 -4.40
C VAL A 5 -3.69 4.83 -2.89
N GLY A 6 -4.79 4.29 -2.39
CA GLY A 6 -4.99 3.96 -0.99
C GLY A 6 -5.23 2.47 -0.81
N THR A 7 -4.73 1.93 0.30
CA THR A 7 -4.97 0.56 0.73
C THR A 7 -5.42 0.55 2.19
N VAL A 8 -6.50 -0.19 2.46
CA VAL A 8 -6.99 -0.48 3.82
C VAL A 8 -6.95 -1.99 4.00
N ILE A 9 -6.36 -2.44 5.11
CA ILE A 9 -6.38 -3.84 5.52
C ILE A 9 -7.28 -3.95 6.75
N THR A 10 -8.25 -4.86 6.69
CA THR A 10 -9.17 -5.15 7.79
C THR A 10 -8.92 -6.53 8.39
N ASP A 11 -9.52 -6.80 9.54
CA ASP A 11 -9.71 -8.16 10.02
C ASP A 11 -10.67 -8.95 9.11
N ALA A 12 -10.74 -10.27 9.33
CA ALA A 12 -11.60 -11.18 8.56
C ALA A 12 -13.09 -10.84 8.64
N ARG A 13 -13.51 -10.18 9.73
CA ARG A 13 -14.90 -9.76 9.96
C ARG A 13 -15.25 -8.41 9.33
N LEU A 14 -14.26 -7.72 8.78
CA LEU A 14 -14.40 -6.37 8.20
C LEU A 14 -14.84 -5.30 9.22
N GLU A 15 -14.68 -5.56 10.51
CA GLU A 15 -15.11 -4.67 11.59
C GLU A 15 -13.99 -3.73 12.03
N ASN A 16 -12.74 -4.17 11.88
CA ASN A 16 -11.58 -3.44 12.37
C ASN A 16 -10.61 -3.13 11.23
N VAL A 17 -10.23 -1.86 11.09
CA VAL A 17 -9.10 -1.46 10.26
C VAL A 17 -7.82 -1.76 11.03
N VAL A 18 -6.99 -2.65 10.50
CA VAL A 18 -5.76 -3.11 11.15
C VAL A 18 -4.50 -2.50 10.55
N ALA A 19 -4.57 -2.01 9.30
CA ALA A 19 -3.51 -1.20 8.69
C ALA A 19 -4.03 -0.34 7.54
N ILE A 20 -3.31 0.74 7.25
CA ILE A 20 -3.57 1.63 6.13
C ILE A 20 -2.26 2.02 5.41
N GLY A 21 -2.36 2.27 4.11
CA GLY A 21 -1.26 2.73 3.28
C GLY A 21 -1.73 3.63 2.15
N TYR A 22 -0.86 4.54 1.74
CA TYR A 22 -1.00 5.35 0.53
C TYR A 22 0.34 5.32 -0.22
N ASN A 23 0.33 5.57 -1.53
CA ASN A 23 1.57 5.60 -2.29
C ASN A 23 2.40 6.86 -1.96
N GLY A 24 3.68 6.66 -1.66
CA GLY A 24 4.55 7.74 -1.18
C GLY A 24 5.95 7.25 -0.81
N ASN A 25 6.83 8.18 -0.45
CA ASN A 25 8.20 7.85 -0.08
C ASN A 25 8.28 7.33 1.37
N ALA A 26 9.44 6.77 1.73
CA ALA A 26 9.72 6.31 3.08
C ALA A 26 9.55 7.44 4.11
N ARG A 27 9.21 7.07 5.35
CA ARG A 27 9.08 8.04 6.44
C ARG A 27 10.36 8.84 6.60
N GLY A 28 10.24 10.16 6.62
CA GLY A 28 11.37 11.09 6.74
C GLY A 28 11.94 11.59 5.42
N PHE A 29 11.50 11.04 4.28
CA PHE A 29 11.86 11.55 2.95
C PHE A 29 10.76 12.44 2.37
N PRO A 30 11.07 13.30 1.40
CA PRO A 30 10.06 14.09 0.69
C PRO A 30 9.00 13.18 0.06
N ASN A 31 7.73 13.48 0.30
CA ASN A 31 6.62 12.70 -0.26
C ASN A 31 6.36 13.05 -1.73
N ARG A 32 7.34 12.74 -2.59
CA ARG A 32 7.32 12.90 -4.05
C ARG A 32 8.10 11.76 -4.69
N CYS A 33 7.92 11.56 -5.99
CA CYS A 33 8.74 10.59 -6.73
C CYS A 33 10.21 11.03 -6.77
N ASP A 34 11.10 10.05 -6.82
CA ASP A 34 12.53 10.22 -7.02
C ASP A 34 12.87 10.50 -8.50
N SER A 35 11.97 10.10 -9.43
CA SER A 35 12.08 10.37 -10.87
C SER A 35 10.72 10.66 -11.50
N ASP A 36 10.74 11.49 -12.54
CA ASP A 36 9.57 11.80 -13.38
C ASP A 36 9.37 10.80 -14.53
N GLU A 37 10.32 9.90 -14.75
CA GLU A 37 10.19 8.82 -15.73
C GLU A 37 9.01 7.89 -15.36
N ALA A 38 8.20 7.54 -16.36
CA ALA A 38 7.05 6.67 -16.19
C ALA A 38 7.51 5.26 -15.78
N GLY A 39 6.94 4.73 -14.70
CA GLY A 39 7.34 3.44 -14.13
C GLY A 39 8.51 3.50 -13.14
N SER A 40 9.30 4.59 -13.14
CA SER A 40 10.49 4.74 -12.28
C SER A 40 10.27 5.69 -11.10
N CYS A 41 9.04 5.82 -10.59
CA CYS A 41 8.72 6.81 -9.53
C CYS A 41 9.59 6.70 -8.27
N GLY A 42 10.03 5.50 -7.89
CA GLY A 42 10.73 5.27 -6.62
C GLY A 42 9.83 5.26 -5.37
N CYS A 43 8.61 5.79 -5.44
CA CYS A 43 7.66 5.72 -4.33
C CYS A 43 7.27 4.27 -4.00
N ILE A 44 7.04 4.04 -2.70
CA ILE A 44 6.48 2.81 -2.16
C ILE A 44 4.98 2.79 -2.48
N HIS A 45 4.48 1.65 -2.93
CA HIS A 45 3.08 1.47 -3.27
C HIS A 45 2.20 1.45 -2.00
N SER A 46 0.91 1.79 -2.15
CA SER A 46 0.00 1.84 -1.00
C SER A 46 -0.16 0.49 -0.32
N GLU A 47 -0.16 -0.58 -1.10
CA GLU A 47 -0.25 -1.96 -0.63
C GLU A 47 0.95 -2.33 0.25
N GLN A 48 2.16 -1.99 -0.19
CA GLN A 48 3.40 -2.21 0.57
C GLN A 48 3.39 -1.41 1.88
N ASN A 49 2.98 -0.14 1.81
CA ASN A 49 2.87 0.73 2.98
C ASN A 49 1.81 0.26 4.00
N ALA A 50 0.75 -0.40 3.54
CA ALA A 50 -0.26 -1.01 4.41
C ALA A 50 0.25 -2.34 5.00
N LEU A 51 0.80 -3.22 4.17
CA LEU A 51 1.32 -4.52 4.57
C LEU A 51 2.41 -4.42 5.64
N VAL A 52 3.37 -3.50 5.49
CA VAL A 52 4.47 -3.35 6.45
C VAL A 52 4.00 -2.91 7.84
N LYS A 53 2.83 -2.27 7.93
CA LYS A 53 2.19 -1.85 9.18
C LYS A 53 1.21 -2.90 9.71
N SER A 54 0.92 -3.94 8.92
CA SER A 54 -0.09 -4.94 9.26
C SER A 54 0.41 -5.88 10.36
N PRO A 55 -0.42 -6.18 11.37
CA PRO A 55 -0.03 -7.13 12.41
C PRO A 55 0.14 -8.54 11.82
N GLY A 56 1.33 -9.11 12.00
CA GLY A 56 1.70 -10.42 11.46
C GLY A 56 0.98 -11.61 12.11
N HIS A 57 0.44 -11.44 13.32
CA HIS A 57 -0.28 -12.50 14.03
C HIS A 57 -1.74 -12.67 13.57
N LEU A 58 -2.34 -11.64 12.94
CA LEU A 58 -3.70 -11.73 12.41
C LEU A 58 -3.70 -12.47 11.07
N ARG A 59 -4.56 -13.47 10.95
CA ARG A 59 -4.78 -14.24 9.72
C ARG A 59 -6.03 -13.77 8.99
N ASP A 60 -6.20 -14.22 7.76
CA ASP A 60 -7.41 -14.05 6.95
C ASP A 60 -7.87 -12.58 6.82
N LYS A 61 -6.89 -11.67 6.72
CA LYS A 61 -7.13 -10.24 6.54
C LYS A 61 -7.67 -9.96 5.13
N VAL A 62 -8.43 -8.88 5.00
CA VAL A 62 -8.98 -8.44 3.71
C VAL A 62 -8.38 -7.09 3.34
N ALA A 63 -7.90 -6.96 2.10
CA ALA A 63 -7.33 -5.73 1.58
C ALA A 63 -8.29 -5.06 0.58
N PHE A 64 -8.62 -3.79 0.83
CA PHE A 64 -9.33 -2.91 -0.09
C PHE A 64 -8.33 -1.95 -0.71
N VAL A 65 -8.28 -1.88 -2.04
CA VAL A 65 -7.33 -1.04 -2.79
C VAL A 65 -8.10 -0.20 -3.79
N THR A 66 -7.77 1.09 -3.88
CA THR A 66 -8.46 2.02 -4.80
C THR A 66 -8.12 1.82 -6.27
N ALA A 67 -7.05 1.08 -6.56
CA ALA A 67 -6.63 0.68 -7.90
C ALA A 67 -6.20 -0.79 -7.88
N SER A 68 -6.30 -1.47 -9.03
CA SER A 68 -5.82 -2.85 -9.13
C SER A 68 -4.33 -2.94 -8.77
N PRO A 69 -3.92 -3.87 -7.90
CA PRO A 69 -2.53 -4.00 -7.49
C PRO A 69 -1.60 -4.29 -8.67
N CYS A 70 -0.37 -3.79 -8.61
CA CYS A 70 0.66 -4.21 -9.55
C CYS A 70 1.05 -5.68 -9.31
N VAL A 71 1.69 -6.32 -10.30
CA VAL A 71 2.10 -7.74 -10.21
C VAL A 71 2.93 -8.03 -8.95
N MET A 72 3.79 -7.10 -8.54
CA MET A 72 4.62 -7.29 -7.35
C MET A 72 3.81 -7.15 -6.04
N CYS A 73 2.88 -6.21 -5.97
CA CYS A 73 2.01 -6.07 -4.79
C CYS A 73 1.02 -7.23 -4.68
N ALA A 74 0.49 -7.73 -5.80
CA ALA A 74 -0.37 -8.91 -5.83
C ALA A 74 0.35 -10.20 -5.38
N LYS A 75 1.67 -10.30 -5.59
CA LYS A 75 2.49 -11.42 -5.09
C LYS A 75 2.83 -11.30 -3.60
N LEU A 76 2.83 -10.08 -3.07
CA LEU A 76 3.19 -9.80 -1.67
C LEU A 76 2.01 -9.97 -0.70
N MET A 77 0.79 -9.79 -1.19
CA MET A 77 -0.46 -10.01 -0.44
C MET A 77 -0.86 -11.49 -0.47
#